data_AF-A3D0S7-F1
#
_entry.id   AF-A3D0S7-F1
#
_cell.length_a   1.000
_cell.length_b   1.000
_cell.length_c   1.000
_cell.angle_alpha   90.00
_cell.angle_beta   90.00
_cell.angle_gamma   90.00
#
_symmetry.space_group_name_H-M   'P 1'
#
loop_
_entity.id
_entity.type
_entity.pdbx_description
1 polymer ?
#
loop_
_entity_poly.entity_id
_entity_poly.type
_entity_poly.pdbx_seq_one_letter_code
_entity_poly.pdbx_strand_id
1 'polypeptide(L)'
;MSKTLTEIAELLQASDKKVQLIYAFNGTGKTRLSRAFKELIAPKEDGQHELAEEEQATLSRHKILYYNAFTEDLFYWDNDLEADAEPKLKIQPNTFTDWILQDQGQDMNVYCATITLTGSATIRMAG
;
A
#
# COMPACT_ATOMS: atom_id res chain seq x y z
N MET A 1 17.64 -23.36 -15.59
CA MET A 1 17.91 -21.91 -15.76
C MET A 1 17.07 -21.16 -14.76
N SER A 2 17.68 -20.38 -13.87
CA SER A 2 16.95 -19.49 -12.95
C SER A 2 16.46 -18.26 -13.71
N LYS A 3 15.19 -17.88 -13.53
CA LYS A 3 14.65 -16.65 -14.11
C LYS A 3 15.21 -15.42 -13.42
N THR A 4 15.39 -14.32 -14.16
CA THR A 4 15.74 -13.02 -13.58
C THR A 4 14.54 -12.35 -12.92
N LEU A 5 14.74 -11.34 -12.07
CA LEU A 5 13.64 -10.60 -11.45
C LEU A 5 12.78 -9.88 -12.50
N THR A 6 13.40 -9.37 -13.56
CA THR A 6 12.72 -8.70 -14.67
C THR A 6 11.82 -9.68 -15.43
N GLU A 7 12.33 -10.87 -15.77
CA GLU A 7 11.53 -11.92 -16.41
C GLU A 7 10.33 -12.34 -15.55
N ILE A 8 10.50 -12.41 -14.22
CA ILE A 8 9.39 -12.71 -13.32
C ILE A 8 8.37 -11.56 -13.33
N ALA A 9 8.82 -10.30 -13.29
CA ALA A 9 7.92 -9.14 -13.36
C ALA A 9 7.12 -9.08 -14.68
N GLU A 10 7.77 -9.34 -15.81
CA GLU A 10 7.11 -9.43 -17.12
C GLU A 10 6.07 -10.55 -17.16
N LEU A 11 6.37 -11.72 -16.60
CA LEU A 11 5.43 -12.83 -16.50
C LEU A 11 4.21 -12.48 -15.63
N LEU A 12 4.42 -11.74 -14.54
CA LEU A 12 3.32 -11.26 -13.70
C LEU A 12 2.44 -10.26 -14.45
N GLN A 13 3.02 -9.37 -15.25
CA GLN A 13 2.29 -8.39 -16.05
C GLN A 13 1.51 -9.04 -17.19
N ALA A 14 2.11 -10.03 -17.86
CA ALA A 14 1.52 -10.74 -18.99
C ALA A 14 0.42 -11.74 -18.59
N SER A 15 0.24 -11.98 -17.30
CA SER A 15 -0.78 -12.91 -16.79
C SER A 15 -2.19 -12.42 -17.10
N ASP A 16 -3.07 -13.35 -17.49
CA ASP A 16 -4.51 -13.11 -17.66
C ASP A 16 -5.26 -13.05 -16.31
N LYS A 17 -4.56 -13.33 -15.19
CA LYS A 17 -5.17 -13.39 -13.87
C LYS A 17 -5.38 -12.00 -13.29
N LYS A 18 -6.64 -11.71 -12.96
CA LYS A 18 -7.05 -10.47 -12.27
C LYS A 18 -6.39 -10.29 -10.90
N VAL A 19 -6.15 -11.39 -10.19
CA VAL A 19 -5.54 -11.39 -8.85
C VAL A 19 -4.45 -12.46 -8.81
N GLN A 20 -3.26 -12.07 -8.36
CA GLN A 20 -2.10 -12.94 -8.18
C GLN A 20 -1.54 -12.74 -6.77
N LEU A 21 -1.45 -13.81 -5.99
CA LEU A 21 -0.87 -13.79 -4.64
C LEU A 21 0.50 -14.48 -4.67
N ILE A 22 1.54 -13.75 -4.26
CA ILE A 22 2.91 -14.27 -4.19
C ILE A 22 3.35 -14.28 -2.73
N TYR A 23 3.67 -15.47 -2.23
CA TYR A 23 4.18 -15.68 -0.88
C TYR A 23 5.57 -16.30 -0.92
N ALA A 24 6.48 -15.82 -0.07
CA ALA A 24 7.84 -16.35 0.03
C ALA A 24 8.45 -16.06 1.42
N PHE A 25 9.49 -16.83 1.76
CA PHE A 25 10.26 -16.64 3.00
C PHE A 25 11.00 -15.29 3.04
N ASN A 26 11.48 -14.94 4.23
CA ASN A 26 12.31 -13.75 4.41
C ASN A 26 13.65 -13.92 3.67
N GLY A 27 14.16 -12.83 3.10
CA GLY A 27 15.39 -12.87 2.30
C GLY A 27 15.23 -13.38 0.86
N THR A 28 14.07 -13.91 0.45
CA THR A 28 13.82 -14.41 -0.92
C THR A 28 13.68 -13.30 -1.99
N GLY A 29 13.89 -12.02 -1.62
CA GLY A 29 13.88 -10.92 -2.59
C GLY A 29 12.49 -10.37 -2.97
N LYS A 30 11.44 -10.64 -2.18
CA LYS A 30 10.08 -10.08 -2.38
C LYS A 30 10.09 -8.58 -2.67
N THR A 31 10.84 -7.82 -1.86
CA THR A 31 10.98 -6.36 -2.02
C THR A 31 11.71 -5.96 -3.30
N ARG A 32 12.63 -6.79 -3.82
CA ARG A 32 13.30 -6.53 -5.10
C ARG A 32 12.37 -6.82 -6.28
N LEU A 33 11.58 -7.88 -6.19
CA LEU A 33 10.56 -8.23 -7.19
C LEU A 33 9.47 -7.15 -7.28
N SER A 34 8.97 -6.68 -6.14
CA SER A 34 7.94 -5.64 -6.12
C SER A 34 8.42 -4.31 -6.72
N ARG A 35 9.70 -3.96 -6.53
CA ARG A 35 10.33 -2.79 -7.16
C ARG A 35 10.48 -2.96 -8.68
N ALA A 36 11.00 -4.10 -9.13
CA ALA A 36 11.11 -4.39 -10.56
C ALA A 36 9.74 -4.34 -11.26
N PHE A 37 8.70 -4.85 -10.60
CA PHE A 37 7.32 -4.77 -11.12
C PHE A 37 6.79 -3.33 -11.15
N LYS A 38 7.07 -2.52 -10.11
CA LYS A 38 6.70 -1.10 -10.08
C LYS A 38 7.34 -0.31 -11.24
N GLU A 39 8.63 -0.51 -11.47
CA GLU A 39 9.36 0.14 -12.57
C GLU A 39 8.82 -0.25 -13.95
N LEU A 40 8.39 -1.50 -14.11
CA LEU A 40 7.84 -2.02 -15.36
C LEU A 40 6.46 -1.42 -15.74
N ILE A 41 5.59 -1.16 -14.76
CA ILE A 41 4.23 -0.63 -15.00
C ILE A 41 4.12 0.89 -14.86
N ALA A 42 5.08 1.51 -14.17
CA ALA A 42 5.19 2.95 -13.99
C ALA A 42 6.67 3.36 -14.12
N PRO A 43 7.23 3.33 -15.35
CA PRO A 43 8.60 3.77 -15.59
C PRO A 43 8.75 5.24 -15.17
N LYS A 44 9.86 5.57 -14.53
CA LYS A 44 10.22 6.98 -14.32
C LYS A 44 10.61 7.55 -15.69
N GLU A 45 9.96 8.63 -16.14
CA GLU A 45 10.41 9.32 -17.36
C GLU A 45 11.74 10.04 -17.07
N ASP A 46 12.76 9.72 -17.87
CA ASP A 46 14.06 10.37 -17.86
C ASP A 46 13.91 11.85 -18.25
N GLY A 47 13.80 12.73 -17.26
CA GLY A 47 13.70 14.18 -17.47
C GLY A 47 13.05 14.95 -16.32
N GLN A 48 12.32 14.27 -15.44
CA GLN A 48 11.73 14.89 -14.25
C GLN A 48 12.61 14.60 -13.04
N HIS A 49 13.80 15.20 -13.03
CA HIS A 49 14.71 15.12 -11.88
C HIS A 49 14.34 16.11 -10.76
N GLU A 50 13.23 16.86 -10.91
CA GLU A 50 12.82 17.93 -9.99
C GLU A 50 11.30 18.13 -9.87
N LEU A 51 10.45 17.21 -10.36
CA LEU A 51 9.05 17.21 -9.94
C LEU A 51 8.97 16.45 -8.62
N ALA A 52 8.52 17.15 -7.58
CA ALA A 52 8.39 16.64 -6.22
C ALA A 52 7.84 15.20 -6.26
N GLU A 53 8.40 14.33 -5.42
CA GLU A 53 8.06 12.89 -5.34
C GLU A 53 6.53 12.64 -5.30
N GLU A 54 5.77 13.65 -4.88
CA GLU A 54 4.31 13.75 -4.83
C GLU A 54 3.58 13.72 -6.20
N GLU A 55 4.13 14.32 -7.27
CA GLU A 55 3.50 14.36 -8.61
C GLU A 55 3.73 13.06 -9.42
N GLN A 56 4.89 12.43 -9.27
CA GLN A 56 5.11 11.07 -9.80
C GLN A 56 4.42 10.00 -8.95
N ALA A 57 4.26 10.23 -7.64
CA ALA A 57 3.46 9.37 -6.77
C ALA A 57 1.99 9.40 -7.20
N THR A 58 1.42 10.55 -7.55
CA THR A 58 0.00 10.64 -7.96
C THR A 58 -0.28 9.93 -9.30
N LEU A 59 0.59 10.04 -10.31
CA LEU A 59 0.42 9.30 -11.58
C LEU A 59 0.68 7.79 -11.45
N SER A 60 1.63 7.38 -10.61
CA SER A 60 1.88 5.95 -10.34
C SER A 60 0.81 5.32 -9.43
N ARG A 61 0.22 6.08 -8.49
CA ARG A 61 -0.81 5.60 -7.55
C ARG A 61 -2.17 5.33 -8.18
N HIS A 62 -2.45 5.84 -9.39
CA HIS A 62 -3.64 5.46 -10.16
C HIS A 62 -3.51 4.08 -10.84
N LYS A 63 -2.28 3.58 -11.04
CA LYS A 63 -2.00 2.30 -11.70
C LYS A 63 -1.51 1.21 -10.74
N ILE A 64 -0.79 1.58 -9.68
CA ILE A 64 -0.29 0.64 -8.67
C ILE A 64 -0.41 1.19 -7.25
N LEU A 65 -0.94 0.34 -6.37
CA LEU A 65 -0.92 0.52 -4.94
C LEU A 65 0.29 -0.23 -4.37
N TYR A 66 1.31 0.50 -3.91
CA TYR A 66 2.56 -0.09 -3.40
C TYR A 66 2.71 0.20 -1.91
N TYR A 67 2.60 -0.85 -1.10
CA TYR A 67 2.91 -0.82 0.33
C TYR A 67 4.06 -1.78 0.62
N ASN A 68 5.02 -1.32 1.41
CA ASN A 68 6.00 -2.18 2.04
C ASN A 68 6.24 -1.67 3.48
N ALA A 69 6.93 -2.46 4.30
CA ALA A 69 7.25 -2.08 5.69
C ALA A 69 8.12 -0.82 5.85
N PHE A 70 8.51 -0.15 4.76
CA PHE A 70 9.33 1.06 4.73
C PHE A 70 8.66 2.26 4.05
N THR A 71 7.59 2.06 3.27
CA THR A 71 6.99 3.08 2.39
C THR A 71 5.53 3.27 2.73
N GLU A 72 5.27 3.48 4.03
CA GLU A 72 3.97 3.85 4.61
C GLU A 72 3.01 2.67 4.75
N ASP A 73 2.63 2.34 5.99
CA ASP A 73 1.56 1.40 6.25
C ASP A 73 0.21 2.13 6.11
N LEU A 74 -0.81 1.45 5.60
CA LEU A 74 -2.17 2.03 5.55
C LEU A 74 -2.70 2.43 6.92
N PHE A 75 -2.23 1.74 7.96
CA PHE A 75 -2.64 1.91 9.33
C PHE A 75 -1.43 1.88 10.24
N TYR A 76 -1.46 2.68 11.30
CA TYR A 76 -0.46 2.64 12.35
C TYR A 76 -1.13 2.63 13.72
N TRP A 77 -0.49 1.99 14.68
CA TRP A 77 -0.95 2.01 16.06
C TRP A 77 -0.41 3.24 16.76
N ASP A 78 -1.33 4.09 17.22
CA ASP A 78 -1.04 5.11 18.22
C ASP A 78 -1.11 4.46 19.60
N ASN A 79 0.07 4.07 20.07
CA ASN A 79 0.29 3.54 21.41
C ASN A 79 0.85 4.68 22.27
N ASP A 80 -0.01 5.61 22.66
CA ASP A 80 0.38 6.69 23.57
C ASP A 80 0.59 6.11 24.98
N LEU A 81 1.81 5.63 25.22
CA LEU A 81 2.25 4.98 26.45
C LEU A 81 2.37 5.96 27.62
N GLU A 82 2.47 7.27 27.36
CA GLU A 82 2.67 8.28 28.42
C GLU A 82 1.36 8.65 29.13
N ALA A 83 0.22 8.51 28.45
CA ALA A 83 -1.10 8.89 28.97
C ALA A 83 -1.95 7.72 29.48
N ASP A 84 -1.39 6.49 29.54
CA ASP A 84 -2.13 5.24 29.82
C ASP A 84 -3.37 5.09 28.91
N ALA A 85 -3.26 5.62 27.68
CA ALA A 85 -4.37 5.71 26.75
C ALA A 85 -4.56 4.38 26.00
N GLU A 86 -5.82 4.04 25.73
CA GLU A 86 -6.15 2.87 24.94
C GLU A 86 -5.46 2.94 23.55
N PRO A 87 -4.82 1.85 23.09
CA PRO A 87 -4.23 1.77 21.75
C PRO A 87 -5.26 2.10 20.67
N LYS A 88 -4.92 3.03 19.78
CA LYS A 88 -5.81 3.44 18.68
C LYS A 88 -5.18 3.08 17.33
N LEU A 89 -5.95 2.41 16.48
CA LEU A 89 -5.57 2.21 15.09
C LEU A 89 -5.88 3.48 14.31
N LYS A 90 -4.86 4.18 13.83
CA LYS A 90 -4.99 5.36 12.98
C LYS A 90 -4.80 5.00 11.52
N ILE A 91 -5.58 5.62 10.64
CA ILE A 91 -5.45 5.50 9.19
C ILE A 91 -4.41 6.52 8.73
N GLN A 92 -3.45 6.10 7.91
CA GLN A 92 -2.51 7.02 7.28
C GLN A 92 -3.16 7.69 6.07
N PRO A 93 -3.40 9.02 6.09
CA PRO A 93 -4.05 9.71 4.98
C PRO A 93 -3.20 9.62 3.71
N ASN A 94 -3.81 9.18 2.62
CA ASN A 94 -3.22 9.13 1.29
C ASN A 94 -4.33 9.09 0.22
N THR A 95 -3.94 9.25 -1.04
CA THR A 95 -4.88 9.29 -2.18
C THR A 95 -5.80 8.06 -2.26
N PHE A 96 -5.33 6.87 -1.87
CA PHE A 96 -6.16 5.66 -1.84
C PHE A 96 -7.14 5.66 -0.67
N THR A 97 -6.71 6.05 0.53
CA THR A 97 -7.61 6.12 1.70
C THR A 97 -8.67 7.18 1.50
N ASP A 98 -8.33 8.32 0.89
CA ASP A 98 -9.31 9.36 0.59
C ASP A 98 -10.33 8.87 -0.43
N TRP A 99 -9.86 8.24 -1.52
CA TRP A 99 -10.74 7.66 -2.53
C TRP A 99 -11.67 6.56 -1.98
N ILE A 100 -11.14 5.62 -1.19
CA ILE A 100 -11.96 4.50 -0.70
C ILE A 100 -12.94 4.94 0.40
N LEU A 101 -12.56 5.91 1.24
CA LEU A 101 -13.37 6.32 2.38
C LEU A 101 -14.37 7.43 2.00
N GLN A 102 -13.94 8.42 1.24
CA GLN A 102 -14.77 9.58 0.87
C GLN A 102 -15.51 9.31 -0.45
N ASP A 103 -14.79 8.98 -1.53
CA ASP A 103 -15.41 8.88 -2.85
C ASP A 103 -16.24 7.59 -3.02
N GLN A 104 -15.76 6.47 -2.45
CA GLN A 104 -16.46 5.18 -2.50
C GLN A 104 -17.37 4.94 -1.28
N GLY A 105 -17.31 5.80 -0.25
CA GLY A 105 -18.15 5.71 0.95
C GLY A 105 -18.01 4.38 1.71
N GLN A 106 -16.81 3.78 1.75
CA GLN A 106 -16.58 2.50 2.42
C GLN A 106 -16.18 2.63 3.89
N ASP A 107 -16.23 3.84 4.46
CA ASP A 107 -15.90 4.16 5.84
C ASP A 107 -16.62 3.24 6.86
N MET A 108 -17.92 3.04 6.71
CA MET A 108 -18.70 2.16 7.59
C MET A 108 -18.32 0.68 7.47
N ASN A 109 -17.98 0.22 6.26
CA ASN A 109 -17.58 -1.17 6.03
C ASN A 109 -16.20 -1.45 6.63
N VAL A 110 -15.26 -0.51 6.48
CA VAL A 110 -13.93 -0.58 7.11
C VAL A 110 -14.08 -0.56 8.63
N TYR A 111 -14.90 0.35 9.18
CA TYR A 111 -15.16 0.44 10.62
C TYR A 111 -15.73 -0.87 11.19
N CYS A 112 -16.76 -1.41 10.55
CA CYS A 112 -17.41 -2.67 10.96
C CYS A 112 -16.45 -3.87 10.91
N ALA A 113 -15.65 -3.96 9.84
CA ALA A 113 -14.64 -5.01 9.71
C ALA A 113 -13.59 -4.92 10.81
N THR A 114 -13.12 -3.72 11.16
CA THR A 114 -12.13 -3.55 12.23
C THR A 114 -12.69 -3.95 13.58
N ILE A 115 -13.90 -3.52 13.95
CA ILE A 115 -14.55 -3.96 15.21
C ILE A 115 -14.63 -5.48 15.30
N THR A 116 -15.03 -6.12 14.21
CA THR A 116 -15.17 -7.58 14.15
C THR A 116 -13.85 -8.30 14.38
N LEU A 117 -12.74 -7.75 13.88
CA LEU A 117 -11.42 -8.36 13.94
C LEU A 117 -10.66 -8.06 15.24
N THR A 118 -10.85 -6.88 15.84
CA THR A 118 -10.08 -6.43 17.02
C THR A 118 -10.87 -6.49 18.32
N GLY A 119 -12.20 -6.59 18.27
CA GLY A 119 -13.06 -6.54 19.45
C GLY A 119 -13.10 -5.17 20.13
N SER A 120 -12.55 -4.11 19.50
CA SER A 120 -12.49 -2.75 20.05
C SER A 120 -12.97 -1.70 19.04
N ALA A 121 -13.64 -0.66 19.53
CA ALA A 121 -14.52 0.23 18.76
C ALA A 121 -13.91 1.59 18.37
N THR A 122 -12.61 1.82 18.55
CA THR A 122 -12.07 3.19 18.45
C THR A 122 -11.25 3.41 17.18
N ILE A 123 -11.95 3.64 16.07
CA ILE A 123 -11.39 4.36 14.90
C ILE A 123 -12.03 5.74 14.91
N ARG A 124 -11.22 6.80 15.01
CA ARG A 124 -11.66 8.17 14.70
C ARG A 124 -11.14 8.54 13.33
N MET A 125 -12.06 8.73 12.38
CA MET A 125 -11.77 9.46 11.14
C MET A 125 -11.52 10.92 11.52
N ALA A 126 -10.35 11.45 11.20
CA ALA A 126 -10.13 12.89 11.27
C ALA A 126 -10.99 13.54 10.16
N GLY A 127 -11.90 14.42 10.54
CA GLY A 127 -12.59 15.33 9.64
C GLY A 127 -11.83 16.63 9.49
#